data_AF-A0A950MVF7-F1
#
_entry.id   AF-A0A950MVF7-F1
#
_cell.length_a   1.000
_cell.length_b   1.000
_cell.length_c   1.000
_cell.angle_alpha   90.00
_cell.angle_beta   90.00
_cell.angle_gamma   90.00
#
_symmetry.space_group_name_H-M   'P 1'
#
loop_
_entity.id
_entity.type
_entity.pdbx_description
1 polymer ?
#
loop_
_entity_poly.entity_id
_entity_poly.type
_entity_poly.pdbx_seq_one_letter_code
_entity_poly.pdbx_strand_id
1 'polypeptide(L)'
;GARIVGQEIAPHEIGPLAKALARLVDDSDALIVFGASAITDRRDVIPAAIEAIGGRIERFGMPVDPGNLLLLAERHGVPIIGAPGCARSPKENGFDWVLQRVLAGVPIHDKDIRAMGVGGLLMEIVTRPQPRAPDD
;
A
#
# COMPACT_ATOMS: atom_id res chain seq x y z
N GLY A 1 9.82 -9.56 -17.70
CA GLY A 1 9.53 -8.20 -17.22
C GLY A 1 8.03 -7.98 -17.23
N ALA A 2 7.54 -6.98 -16.50
CA ALA A 2 6.10 -6.69 -16.39
C ALA A 2 5.64 -5.71 -17.48
N ARG A 3 4.34 -5.72 -17.81
CA ARG A 3 3.71 -4.78 -18.75
C ARG A 3 2.43 -4.23 -18.12
N ILE A 4 2.17 -2.95 -18.32
CA ILE A 4 0.88 -2.35 -17.97
C ILE A 4 -0.17 -2.84 -18.96
N VAL A 5 -1.17 -3.57 -18.47
CA VAL A 5 -2.26 -4.13 -19.30
C VAL A 5 -3.48 -3.22 -19.38
N GLY A 6 -3.65 -2.33 -18.40
CA GLY A 6 -4.71 -1.33 -18.37
C GLY A 6 -4.41 -0.22 -17.37
N GLN A 7 -5.06 0.94 -17.57
CA GLN A 7 -4.96 2.09 -16.68
C GLN A 7 -6.27 2.89 -16.77
N GLU A 8 -6.83 3.28 -15.63
CA GLU A 8 -8.02 4.12 -15.53
C GLU A 8 -7.82 5.18 -14.43
N ILE A 9 -8.38 6.37 -14.63
CA ILE A 9 -8.46 7.42 -13.61
C ILE A 9 -9.92 7.54 -13.22
N ALA A 10 -10.22 7.37 -11.94
CA ALA A 10 -11.57 7.48 -11.40
C ALA A 10 -11.67 8.66 -10.40
N PRO A 11 -12.84 9.29 -10.26
CA PRO A 11 -13.15 10.17 -9.14
C PRO A 11 -12.86 9.49 -7.80
N HIS A 12 -12.52 10.28 -6.78
CA HIS A 12 -12.30 9.79 -5.41
C HIS A 12 -13.63 9.49 -4.70
N GLU A 13 -14.37 8.54 -5.26
CA GLU A 13 -15.67 8.09 -4.80
C GLU A 13 -15.75 6.57 -4.93
N ILE A 14 -16.45 5.92 -3.99
CA ILE A 14 -16.50 4.46 -3.90
C ILE A 14 -17.05 3.84 -5.19
N GLY A 15 -18.17 4.36 -5.70
CA GLY A 15 -18.85 3.79 -6.87
C GLY A 15 -18.01 3.82 -8.16
N PRO A 16 -17.50 4.99 -8.59
CA PRO A 16 -16.62 5.09 -9.75
C PRO A 16 -15.36 4.24 -9.61
N LEU A 17 -14.70 4.25 -8.44
CA LEU A 17 -13.50 3.44 -8.22
C LEU A 17 -13.82 1.94 -8.29
N ALA A 18 -14.89 1.48 -7.63
CA ALA A 18 -15.32 0.08 -7.67
C ALA A 18 -15.55 -0.40 -9.10
N LYS A 19 -16.18 0.42 -9.95
CA LYS A 19 -16.38 0.09 -11.38
C LYS A 19 -15.05 -0.06 -12.13
N ALA A 20 -14.09 0.84 -11.90
CA ALA A 20 -12.76 0.75 -12.51
C ALA A 20 -12.00 -0.49 -12.04
N LEU A 21 -12.03 -0.78 -10.73
CA LEU A 21 -11.39 -1.98 -10.16
C LEU A 21 -11.98 -3.26 -10.76
N ALA A 22 -13.31 -3.37 -10.84
CA ALA A 22 -13.99 -4.55 -11.40
C ALA A 22 -13.65 -4.82 -12.86
N ARG A 23 -13.37 -3.77 -13.66
CA ARG A 23 -12.98 -3.92 -15.07
C ARG A 23 -11.54 -4.38 -15.25
N LEU A 24 -10.64 -3.97 -14.35
CA LEU A 24 -9.21 -4.18 -14.54
C LEU A 24 -8.69 -5.40 -13.80
N VAL A 25 -9.29 -5.77 -12.67
CA VAL A 25 -8.73 -6.78 -11.77
C VAL A 25 -8.71 -8.18 -12.39
N ASP A 26 -9.76 -8.59 -13.09
CA ASP A 26 -9.88 -9.95 -13.65
C ASP A 26 -8.97 -10.17 -14.87
N ASP A 27 -8.53 -9.10 -15.52
CA ASP A 27 -7.61 -9.11 -16.66
C ASP A 27 -6.14 -8.84 -16.27
N SER A 28 -5.83 -8.75 -14.97
CA SER A 28 -4.51 -8.37 -14.45
C SER A 28 -3.93 -9.41 -13.50
N ASP A 29 -2.62 -9.60 -13.52
CA ASP A 29 -1.90 -10.43 -12.53
C ASP A 29 -1.77 -9.73 -11.17
N ALA A 30 -1.87 -8.40 -11.16
CA ALA A 30 -1.87 -7.55 -9.97
C ALA A 30 -2.46 -6.18 -10.33
N LEU A 31 -3.07 -5.51 -9.34
CA LEU A 31 -3.64 -4.17 -9.52
C LEU A 31 -3.03 -3.20 -8.50
N ILE A 32 -2.65 -2.00 -8.96
CA ILE A 32 -2.08 -0.95 -8.11
C ILE A 32 -3.03 0.25 -8.14
N VAL A 33 -3.43 0.72 -6.96
CA VAL A 33 -4.33 1.86 -6.79
C VAL A 33 -3.57 2.99 -6.11
N PHE A 34 -3.38 4.10 -6.84
CA PHE A 34 -2.85 5.32 -6.25
C PHE A 34 -4.00 6.23 -5.80
N GLY A 35 -4.12 6.43 -4.49
CA GLY A 35 -5.15 7.28 -3.91
C GLY A 35 -4.88 8.78 -4.05
N ALA A 36 -5.96 9.57 -3.91
CA ALA A 36 -5.89 11.01 -3.69
C ALA A 36 -5.61 11.36 -2.21
N SER A 37 -5.84 10.42 -1.30
CA SER A 37 -5.69 10.55 0.14
C SER A 37 -4.96 9.33 0.73
N ALA A 38 -4.51 9.47 1.97
CA ALA A 38 -3.96 8.37 2.76
C ALA A 38 -5.02 7.28 2.99
N ILE A 39 -4.59 6.01 2.97
CA ILE A 39 -5.43 4.88 3.37
C ILE A 39 -5.13 4.60 4.85
N THR A 40 -6.11 4.86 5.70
CA THR A 40 -6.00 4.82 7.16
C THR A 40 -7.03 3.90 7.81
N ASP A 41 -8.22 3.79 7.22
CA ASP A 41 -9.33 2.99 7.76
C ASP A 41 -10.12 2.28 6.65
N ARG A 42 -10.89 1.25 7.04
CA ARG A 42 -11.77 0.50 6.13
C ARG A 42 -12.80 1.38 5.40
N ARG A 43 -13.20 2.49 6.01
CA ARG A 43 -14.19 3.42 5.44
C ARG A 43 -13.61 4.39 4.41
N ASP A 44 -12.29 4.37 4.18
CA ASP A 44 -11.69 5.14 3.10
C ASP A 44 -12.13 4.60 1.73
N VAL A 45 -12.10 5.47 0.72
CA VAL A 45 -12.65 5.18 -0.61
C VAL A 45 -12.05 3.92 -1.25
N ILE A 46 -10.74 3.70 -1.11
CA ILE A 46 -10.04 2.55 -1.72
C ILE A 46 -10.49 1.21 -1.10
N PRO A 47 -10.34 0.98 0.21
CA PRO A 47 -10.78 -0.28 0.81
C PRO A 47 -12.28 -0.51 0.62
N ALA A 48 -13.11 0.52 0.77
CA ALA A 48 -14.56 0.40 0.55
C ALA A 48 -14.91 0.03 -0.90
N ALA A 49 -14.20 0.58 -1.89
CA ALA A 49 -14.40 0.21 -3.30
C ALA A 49 -13.95 -1.22 -3.61
N ILE A 50 -12.89 -1.70 -2.97
CA ILE A 50 -12.42 -3.09 -3.08
C ILE A 50 -13.46 -4.05 -2.47
N GLU A 51 -13.97 -3.75 -1.27
CA GLU A 51 -15.02 -4.55 -0.63
C GLU A 51 -16.31 -4.55 -1.47
N ALA A 52 -16.66 -3.43 -2.09
CA ALA A 52 -17.86 -3.30 -2.94
C ALA A 52 -17.83 -4.21 -4.19
N ILE A 53 -16.65 -4.64 -4.65
CA ILE A 53 -16.50 -5.60 -5.76
C ILE A 53 -16.29 -7.04 -5.27
N GLY A 54 -16.45 -7.30 -3.97
CA GLY A 54 -16.24 -8.60 -3.36
C GLY A 54 -14.77 -8.94 -3.10
N GLY A 55 -13.87 -7.95 -3.11
CA GLY A 55 -12.50 -8.12 -2.69
C GLY A 55 -12.37 -8.25 -1.16
N ARG A 56 -11.29 -8.86 -0.71
CA ARG A 56 -10.95 -9.01 0.72
C ARG A 56 -9.77 -8.11 1.06
N ILE A 57 -9.94 -7.30 2.11
CA ILE A 57 -8.82 -6.58 2.69
C ILE A 57 -7.99 -7.53 3.55
N GLU A 58 -6.69 -7.64 3.25
CA GLU A 58 -5.77 -8.50 3.98
C GLU A 58 -5.00 -7.72 5.06
N ARG A 59 -4.52 -6.53 4.74
CA ARG A 59 -3.74 -5.72 5.67
C ARG A 59 -3.84 -4.22 5.43
N PHE A 60 -3.90 -3.49 6.53
CA PHE A 60 -3.65 -2.04 6.57
C PHE A 60 -2.24 -1.74 7.07
N GLY A 61 -1.61 -0.80 6.39
CA GLY A 61 -0.29 -0.26 6.65
C GLY A 61 0.87 -1.21 6.36
N MET A 62 2.04 -0.80 6.85
CA MET A 62 3.31 -1.55 6.86
C MET A 62 4.16 -1.06 8.05
N PRO A 63 4.90 -1.92 8.79
CA PRO A 63 5.71 -1.47 9.93
C PRO A 63 7.06 -0.88 9.50
N VAL A 64 7.06 0.02 8.51
CA VAL A 64 8.25 0.62 7.91
C VAL A 64 8.00 2.10 7.60
N ASP A 65 9.07 2.88 7.49
CA ASP A 65 9.02 4.26 7.03
C ASP A 65 10.18 4.51 6.05
N PRO A 66 9.94 4.91 4.79
CA PRO A 66 8.64 5.22 4.16
C PRO A 66 7.87 3.98 3.66
N GLY A 67 6.53 4.05 3.70
CA GLY A 67 5.63 2.99 3.19
C GLY A 67 4.54 2.54 4.16
N ASN A 68 4.49 3.14 5.34
CA ASN A 68 3.59 2.80 6.45
C ASN A 68 2.09 2.76 6.14
N LEU A 69 1.62 3.42 5.07
CA LEU A 69 0.20 3.53 4.70
C LEU A 69 -0.20 2.63 3.51
N LEU A 70 0.58 1.58 3.24
CA LEU A 70 0.24 0.59 2.24
C LEU A 70 -1.07 -0.16 2.59
N LEU A 71 -1.89 -0.48 1.59
CA LEU A 71 -3.01 -1.42 1.73
C LEU A 71 -2.70 -2.68 0.92
N LEU A 72 -2.85 -3.85 1.53
CA LEU A 72 -2.86 -5.13 0.81
C LEU A 72 -4.27 -5.71 0.84
N ALA A 73 -4.78 -6.03 -0.33
CA ALA A 73 -6.06 -6.69 -0.54
C ALA A 73 -5.96 -7.69 -1.69
N GLU A 74 -7.00 -8.48 -1.90
CA GLU A 74 -7.10 -9.37 -3.05
C GLU A 74 -8.53 -9.50 -3.55
N ARG A 75 -8.67 -9.85 -4.83
CA ARG A 75 -9.93 -10.37 -5.36
C ARG A 75 -9.63 -11.58 -6.24
N HIS A 76 -10.24 -12.72 -5.91
CA HIS A 76 -10.11 -13.97 -6.67
C HIS A 76 -8.65 -14.44 -6.86
N GLY A 77 -7.79 -14.15 -5.88
CA GLY A 77 -6.37 -14.47 -5.92
C GLY A 77 -5.51 -13.41 -6.59
N VAL A 78 -6.10 -12.36 -7.19
CA VAL A 78 -5.37 -11.24 -7.76
C VAL A 78 -5.06 -10.23 -6.66
N PRO A 79 -3.77 -9.93 -6.37
CA PRO A 79 -3.39 -8.94 -5.38
C PRO A 79 -3.74 -7.52 -5.84
N ILE A 80 -4.32 -6.75 -4.92
CA ILE A 80 -4.62 -5.33 -5.07
C ILE A 80 -3.81 -4.56 -4.04
N ILE A 81 -2.94 -3.65 -4.51
CA ILE A 81 -2.07 -2.84 -3.65
C ILE A 81 -2.57 -1.39 -3.67
N GLY A 82 -3.03 -0.90 -2.51
CA GLY A 82 -3.20 0.54 -2.32
C GLY A 82 -1.86 1.18 -2.02
N ALA A 83 -1.32 1.91 -2.99
CA ALA A 83 0.00 2.52 -2.90
C ALA A 83 -0.04 3.79 -2.03
N PRO A 84 0.86 3.92 -1.04
CA PRO A 84 0.97 5.14 -0.24
C PRO A 84 1.47 6.31 -1.10
N GLY A 85 1.16 7.55 -0.71
CA GLY A 85 1.57 8.73 -1.48
C GLY A 85 3.09 8.82 -1.70
N CYS A 86 3.88 8.35 -0.73
CA CYS A 86 5.34 8.30 -0.82
C CYS A 86 5.87 7.30 -1.86
N ALA A 87 5.06 6.37 -2.38
CA ALA A 87 5.44 5.48 -3.48
C ALA A 87 5.65 6.21 -4.82
N ARG A 88 5.29 7.50 -4.91
CA ARG A 88 5.57 8.37 -6.07
C ARG A 88 6.98 8.95 -6.06
N SER A 89 7.72 8.77 -4.96
CA SER A 89 9.10 9.22 -4.78
C SER A 89 10.08 8.24 -5.41
N PRO A 90 11.26 8.69 -5.87
CA PRO A 90 12.34 7.78 -6.28
C PRO A 90 13.06 7.10 -5.11
N LYS A 91 12.77 7.48 -3.86
CA LYS A 91 13.32 6.81 -2.67
C LYS A 91 12.68 5.45 -2.50
N GLU A 92 13.48 4.46 -2.12
CA GLU A 92 13.00 3.12 -1.77
C GLU A 92 11.89 3.21 -0.70
N ASN A 93 10.84 2.44 -0.94
CA ASN A 93 9.61 2.42 -0.16
C ASN A 93 9.25 0.98 0.21
N GLY A 94 8.59 0.76 1.34
CA GLY A 94 7.98 -0.53 1.65
C GLY A 94 7.06 -1.07 0.55
N PHE A 95 6.42 -0.17 -0.21
CA PHE A 95 5.68 -0.50 -1.43
C PHE A 95 6.52 -1.27 -2.46
N ASP A 96 7.78 -0.88 -2.66
CA ASP A 96 8.67 -1.53 -3.63
C ASP A 96 8.94 -2.98 -3.23
N TRP A 97 9.12 -3.25 -1.94
CA TRP A 97 9.33 -4.61 -1.42
C TRP A 97 8.12 -5.51 -1.63
N VAL A 98 6.92 -4.98 -1.42
CA VAL A 98 5.66 -5.70 -1.69
C VAL A 98 5.51 -5.95 -3.19
N LEU A 99 5.72 -4.92 -4.02
CA LEU A 99 5.61 -5.00 -5.47
C LEU A 99 6.60 -6.02 -6.06
N GLN A 100 7.85 -6.01 -5.62
CA GLN A 100 8.87 -6.96 -6.06
C GLN A 100 8.45 -8.41 -5.81
N ARG A 101 7.87 -8.72 -4.64
CA ARG A 101 7.40 -10.06 -4.32
C ARG A 101 6.22 -10.47 -5.20
N VAL A 102 5.25 -9.59 -5.39
CA VAL A 102 4.11 -9.82 -6.28
C VAL A 102 4.58 -10.10 -7.71
N LEU A 103 5.49 -9.28 -8.25
CA LEU A 103 6.04 -9.46 -9.60
C LEU A 103 6.90 -10.74 -9.73
N ALA A 104 7.48 -11.22 -8.63
CA ALA A 104 8.22 -12.48 -8.60
C ALA A 104 7.31 -13.71 -8.39
N GLY A 105 5.98 -13.54 -8.28
CA GLY A 105 5.06 -14.63 -7.96
C GLY A 105 5.25 -15.19 -6.56
N VAL A 106 5.92 -14.45 -5.67
CA VAL A 106 6.13 -14.84 -4.28
C VAL A 106 4.95 -14.32 -3.46
N PRO A 107 4.16 -15.22 -2.83
CA PRO A 107 3.03 -14.80 -2.02
C PRO A 107 3.46 -13.82 -0.93
N ILE A 108 2.65 -12.79 -0.72
CA ILE A 108 2.79 -11.83 0.36
C ILE A 108 1.51 -11.82 1.16
N HIS A 109 1.62 -12.07 2.46
CA HIS A 109 0.51 -12.05 3.38
C HIS A 109 0.78 -11.08 4.53
N ASP A 110 -0.24 -10.85 5.34
CA ASP A 110 -0.13 -9.96 6.49
C ASP A 110 1.03 -10.32 7.44
N LYS A 111 1.29 -11.62 7.69
CA LYS A 111 2.42 -12.07 8.51
C LYS A 111 3.79 -11.67 7.94
N ASP A 112 3.92 -11.67 6.62
CA ASP A 112 5.16 -11.36 5.93
C ASP A 112 5.44 -9.87 6.04
N ILE A 113 4.42 -9.03 5.87
CA ILE A 113 4.53 -7.58 6.04
C ILE A 113 4.83 -7.22 7.50
N ARG A 114 4.20 -7.89 8.48
CA ARG A 114 4.51 -7.68 9.90
C ARG A 114 5.97 -7.95 10.23
N ALA A 115 6.59 -8.94 9.58
CA ALA A 115 7.98 -9.32 9.80
C ALA A 115 9.01 -8.34 9.21
N MET A 116 8.58 -7.36 8.39
CA MET A 116 9.47 -6.37 7.78
C MET A 116 9.84 -5.22 8.73
N GLY A 117 9.22 -5.14 9.91
CA GLY A 117 9.53 -4.13 10.90
C GLY A 117 10.82 -4.45 11.68
N VAL A 118 11.61 -3.43 11.98
CA VAL A 118 12.88 -3.55 12.73
C VAL A 118 12.73 -3.29 14.25
N GLY A 119 11.49 -3.31 14.76
CA GLY A 119 11.14 -2.80 16.10
C GLY A 119 10.98 -1.28 16.09
N GLY A 120 10.40 -0.69 17.14
CA GLY A 120 10.07 0.76 17.25
C GLY A 120 11.26 1.73 17.28
N LEU A 121 12.36 1.36 16.63
CA LEU A 121 13.53 2.17 16.36
C LEU A 121 13.14 3.27 15.37
N LEU A 122 13.30 4.51 15.79
CA LEU A 122 13.19 5.65 14.89
C LEU A 122 14.45 5.70 14.02
N MET A 123 14.27 6.05 12.75
CA MET A 123 15.40 6.35 11.87
C MET A 123 16.27 7.44 12.50
N GLU A 124 17.60 7.32 12.34
CA GLU A 124 18.53 8.33 12.82
C GLU A 124 18.16 9.70 12.24
N ILE A 125 17.85 10.65 13.13
CA ILE A 125 17.66 12.05 12.75
C ILE A 125 19.03 12.70 12.54
N VAL A 126 19.20 13.42 11.43
CA VAL A 126 20.48 13.99 10.98
C VAL A 126 21.11 14.94 12.02
N THR A 127 20.30 15.55 12.90
CA THR A 127 20.77 16.40 13.98
C THR A 127 19.92 16.24 15.24
N ARG A 128 20.57 16.09 16.40
CA ARG A 128 19.95 16.14 17.73
C ARG A 128 20.55 17.31 18.51
N PRO A 129 20.02 18.55 18.40
CA PRO A 129 20.54 19.66 19.17
C PRO A 129 20.16 19.51 20.67
N GLN A 130 21.18 19.23 21.48
CA GLN A 130 21.32 19.25 22.96
C GLN A 130 20.42 18.34 23.85
N PRO A 131 20.92 17.95 25.06
CA PRO A 131 20.30 16.93 25.93
C PRO A 131 19.02 17.41 26.65
N ARG A 132 18.19 16.46 27.12
CA ARG A 132 16.97 16.71 27.92
C ARG A 132 17.23 16.99 29.41
N ALA A 133 18.49 17.14 29.81
CA ALA A 133 18.84 17.50 31.18
C ALA A 133 18.95 19.03 31.28
N PRO A 134 18.47 19.67 32.36
CA PRO A 134 18.85 21.04 32.65
C PRO A 134 20.35 21.09 32.95
N ASP A 135 21.02 22.16 32.53
CA ASP A 135 22.32 22.50 33.11
C ASP A 135 22.12 22.76 34.61
N ASP A 136 22.98 22.17 35.44
CA ASP A 136 23.00 22.30 36.91
C ASP A 136 23.03 23.78 37.38
#